data_AF-A0A482IVW1-F1
#
_entry.id   AF-A0A482IVW1-F1
#
_cell.length_a   1.000
_cell.length_b   1.000
_cell.length_c   1.000
_cell.angle_alpha   90.00
_cell.angle_beta   90.00
_cell.angle_gamma   90.00
#
_symmetry.space_group_name_H-M   'P 1'
#
loop_
_entity.id
_entity.type
_entity.pdbx_description
1 polymer ?
#
loop_
_entity_poly.entity_id
_entity_poly.type
_entity_poly.pdbx_seq_one_letter_code
_entity_poly.pdbx_strand_id
1 'polypeptide(L)'
;MPARMRWLCQGYRGMYIHVAAFEEPGEPIQTCAPGPKWRYRMAIRYTADRDDRIFFESFDEEDDYYTHTAAEQAALHYGRFAVDLIYGMA
;
A
#
# COMPACT_ATOMS: atom_id res chain seq x y z
N MET A 1 -10.28 -3.40 18.84
CA MET A 1 -9.33 -4.34 18.21
C MET A 1 -8.23 -3.50 17.56
N PRO A 2 -6.93 -3.78 17.78
CA PRO A 2 -5.88 -3.04 17.08
C PRO A 2 -6.03 -3.32 15.57
N ALA A 3 -5.99 -2.27 14.75
CA ALA A 3 -6.08 -2.39 13.30
C ALA A 3 -5.00 -3.37 12.81
N ARG A 4 -5.40 -4.36 12.00
CA ARG A 4 -4.45 -5.28 11.38
C ARG A 4 -3.68 -4.51 10.31
N MET A 5 -2.45 -4.15 10.64
CA MET A 5 -1.53 -3.46 9.72
C MET A 5 -0.31 -4.33 9.46
N ARG A 6 0.02 -4.54 8.19
CA ARG A 6 1.22 -5.27 7.78
C ARG A 6 2.10 -4.39 6.91
N TRP A 7 3.39 -4.51 7.15
CA TRP A 7 4.44 -3.75 6.50
C TRP A 7 5.23 -4.64 5.56
N LEU A 8 5.57 -4.08 4.40
CA LEU A 8 6.44 -4.71 3.40
C LEU A 8 7.38 -3.65 2.83
N CYS A 9 8.63 -4.03 2.56
CA CYS A 9 9.57 -3.21 1.80
C CYS A 9 10.14 -4.05 0.67
N GLN A 10 10.05 -3.57 -0.56
CA GLN A 10 10.56 -4.26 -1.75
C GLN A 10 11.51 -3.36 -2.54
N GLY A 11 12.73 -3.85 -2.78
CA GLY A 11 13.68 -3.21 -3.70
C GLY A 11 13.28 -3.38 -5.17
N TYR A 12 13.40 -2.30 -5.95
CA TYR A 12 13.17 -2.29 -7.40
C TYR A 12 14.00 -1.18 -8.06
N ARG A 13 14.82 -1.53 -9.08
CA ARG A 13 15.69 -0.60 -9.82
C ARG A 13 16.54 0.36 -8.97
N GLY A 14 17.10 -0.13 -7.86
CA GLY A 14 17.94 0.68 -6.95
C GLY A 14 17.16 1.60 -5.99
N MET A 15 15.82 1.54 -6.02
CA MET A 15 14.93 2.19 -5.06
C MET A 15 14.20 1.13 -4.22
N TYR A 16 13.51 1.58 -3.18
CA TYR A 16 12.75 0.76 -2.25
C TYR A 16 11.32 1.26 -2.16
N ILE A 17 10.38 0.36 -2.39
CA ILE A 17 8.94 0.58 -2.29
C ILE A 17 8.50 0.10 -0.91
N HIS A 18 8.06 1.01 -0.06
CA HIS A 18 7.53 0.76 1.27
C HIS A 18 6.01 0.70 1.20
N VAL A 19 5.44 -0.41 1.67
CA VAL A 19 4.01 -0.69 1.64
C VAL A 19 3.49 -0.94 3.05
N ALA A 20 2.35 -0.36 3.33
CA ALA A 20 1.56 -0.59 4.53
C ALA A 20 0.14 -0.99 4.11
N ALA A 21 -0.21 -2.27 4.21
CA ALA A 21 -1.59 -2.73 4.01
C ALA A 21 -2.31 -2.78 5.36
N PHE A 22 -3.53 -2.23 5.43
CA PHE A 22 -4.29 -2.15 6.67
C PHE A 22 -5.79 -2.34 6.43
N GLU A 23 -6.44 -2.98 7.40
CA GLU A 23 -7.90 -3.11 7.41
C GLU A 23 -8.54 -1.75 7.69
N GLU A 24 -9.56 -1.37 6.92
CA GLU A 24 -10.25 -0.09 7.09
C GLU A 24 -11.20 -0.15 8.30
N PRO A 25 -10.95 0.66 9.35
CA PRO A 25 -11.77 0.60 10.55
C PRO A 25 -13.12 1.28 10.31
N GLY A 26 -14.21 0.58 10.68
CA GLY A 26 -15.54 1.17 10.76
C GLY A 26 -16.44 0.96 9.55
N GLU A 27 -15.95 0.36 8.46
CA GLU A 27 -16.83 -0.12 7.40
C GLU A 27 -17.47 -1.47 7.79
N PRO A 28 -18.80 -1.59 7.74
CA PRO A 28 -19.46 -2.87 7.94
C PRO A 28 -19.06 -3.84 6.82
N ILE A 29 -18.79 -5.10 7.17
CA ILE A 29 -18.56 -6.15 6.17
C ILE A 29 -19.80 -6.22 5.27
N GLN A 30 -19.62 -5.91 4.00
CA GLN A 30 -20.70 -6.00 3.03
C GLN A 30 -21.11 -7.48 2.88
N THR A 31 -22.40 -7.76 2.84
CA THR A 31 -22.95 -9.14 2.83
C THR A 31 -22.49 -9.99 1.64
N CYS A 32 -22.03 -9.36 0.55
CA CYS A 32 -21.52 -10.03 -0.64
C CYS A 32 -19.99 -9.94 -0.79
N ALA A 33 -19.29 -9.30 0.15
CA ALA A 33 -17.84 -9.18 0.09
C ALA A 33 -17.14 -10.42 0.71
N PRO A 34 -15.97 -10.83 0.18
CA PRO A 34 -15.24 -11.98 0.70
C PRO A 34 -14.55 -11.73 2.05
N GLY A 35 -14.61 -10.52 2.60
CA GLY A 35 -13.95 -10.15 3.85
C GLY A 35 -14.10 -8.66 4.18
N PRO A 36 -13.41 -8.18 5.24
CA PRO A 36 -13.35 -6.75 5.53
C PRO A 36 -12.62 -6.01 4.42
N LYS A 37 -12.88 -4.70 4.30
CA LYS A 37 -12.16 -3.84 3.37
C LYS A 37 -10.75 -3.55 3.86
N TRP A 38 -9.82 -3.57 2.93
CA TRP A 38 -8.41 -3.28 3.11
C TRP A 38 -8.04 -2.09 2.26
N ARG A 39 -7.15 -1.26 2.79
CA ARG A 39 -6.47 -0.21 2.07
C ARG A 39 -4.97 -0.42 2.16
N TYR A 40 -4.24 0.35 1.37
CA TYR A 40 -2.80 0.40 1.47
C TYR A 40 -2.30 1.84 1.48
N ARG A 41 -1.08 2.02 1.98
CA ARG A 41 -0.28 3.21 1.73
C ARG A 41 1.06 2.78 1.13
N MET A 42 1.62 3.61 0.26
CA MET A 42 2.86 3.32 -0.46
C MET A 42 3.78 4.54 -0.46
N ALA A 43 5.08 4.30 -0.35
CA ALA A 43 6.12 5.32 -0.51
C ALA A 43 7.36 4.75 -1.21
N ILE A 44 8.07 5.60 -1.95
CA ILE A 44 9.32 5.23 -2.64
C ILE A 44 10.49 5.98 -2.03
N ARG A 45 11.59 5.27 -1.73
CA ARG A 45 12.82 5.84 -1.15
C ARG A 45 14.07 5.20 -1.76
N TYR A 46 15.22 5.81 -1.52
CA TYR A 46 16.54 5.22 -1.82
C TYR A 46 17.11 4.36 -0.68
N THR A 47 16.37 4.19 0.43
CA THR A 47 16.76 3.32 1.55
C THR A 47 15.65 2.31 1.88
N ALA A 48 16.07 1.13 2.37
CA ALA A 48 15.20 0.10 2.92
C ALA A 48 14.72 0.42 4.35
N ASP A 49 15.26 1.47 4.98
CA ASP A 49 14.92 1.81 6.36
C ASP A 49 13.48 2.30 6.46
N ARG A 50 12.73 1.66 7.37
CA ARG A 50 11.35 2.01 7.69
C ARG A 50 11.32 3.38 8.37
N ASP A 51 10.43 4.24 7.91
CA ASP A 51 10.09 5.50 8.57
C ASP A 51 8.56 5.63 8.64
N ASP A 52 8.02 5.64 9.85
CA ASP A 52 6.58 5.64 10.06
C ASP A 52 5.92 6.97 9.67
N ARG A 53 6.72 8.03 9.45
CA ARG A 53 6.24 9.37 9.06
C ARG A 53 6.00 9.52 7.56
N ILE A 54 6.40 8.54 6.75
CA ILE A 54 6.44 8.68 5.28
C ILE A 54 5.03 8.73 4.67
N PHE A 55 4.03 8.21 5.37
CA PHE A 55 2.69 8.06 4.82
C PHE A 55 1.87 9.32 5.01
N PHE A 56 2.05 10.27 4.10
CA PHE A 56 1.11 11.38 3.91
C PHE A 56 -0.30 10.86 3.63
N GLU A 57 -1.29 11.68 3.94
CA GLU A 57 -2.71 11.40 3.72
C GLU A 57 -3.01 11.40 2.22
N SER A 58 -2.85 10.25 1.55
CA SER A 58 -3.46 10.04 0.24
C SER A 58 -4.95 9.76 0.46
N PHE A 59 -5.74 10.83 0.50
CA PHE A 59 -7.17 10.80 0.29
C PHE A 59 -7.40 10.92 -1.22
N ASP A 60 -7.72 9.79 -1.84
CA ASP A 60 -8.39 9.58 -3.14
C ASP A 60 -7.99 8.15 -3.56
N GLU A 61 -8.81 7.22 -4.02
CA GLU A 61 -10.24 7.15 -4.35
C GLU A 61 -10.56 5.64 -4.57
N GLU A 62 -11.86 5.30 -4.54
CA GLU A 62 -12.59 4.19 -5.21
C GLU A 62 -12.15 2.71 -5.15
N ASP A 63 -10.90 2.33 -4.87
CA ASP A 63 -10.50 0.92 -4.95
C ASP A 63 -10.88 0.10 -3.69
N ASP A 64 -11.81 -0.83 -3.86
CA ASP A 64 -12.23 -1.77 -2.83
C ASP A 64 -11.38 -3.07 -2.84
N TYR A 65 -10.41 -3.17 -1.94
CA TYR A 65 -9.68 -4.42 -1.72
C TYR A 65 -10.31 -5.22 -0.57
N TYR A 66 -10.84 -6.41 -0.82
CA TYR A 66 -11.47 -7.23 0.23
C TYR A 66 -10.55 -8.32 0.81
N THR A 67 -9.26 -8.28 0.47
CA THR A 67 -8.24 -9.12 1.10
C THR A 67 -6.96 -8.33 1.31
N HIS A 68 -6.25 -8.66 2.39
CA HIS A 68 -4.91 -8.13 2.68
C HIS A 68 -3.96 -8.25 1.48
N THR A 69 -3.90 -9.44 0.88
CA THR A 69 -2.97 -9.72 -0.21
C THR A 69 -3.28 -8.88 -1.44
N ALA A 70 -4.56 -8.64 -1.75
CA ALA A 70 -4.93 -7.78 -2.88
C ALA A 70 -4.43 -6.34 -2.67
N ALA A 71 -4.64 -5.78 -1.48
CA ALA A 71 -4.16 -4.44 -1.15
C ALA A 71 -2.62 -4.35 -1.21
N GLU A 72 -1.90 -5.36 -0.70
CA GLU A 72 -0.43 -5.42 -0.77
C GLU A 72 0.08 -5.49 -2.23
N GLN A 73 -0.51 -6.35 -3.05
CA GLN A 73 -0.10 -6.51 -4.44
C GLN A 73 -0.40 -5.26 -5.29
N ALA A 74 -1.53 -4.58 -5.03
CA ALA A 74 -1.84 -3.30 -5.65
C ALA A 74 -0.80 -2.24 -5.30
N ALA A 75 -0.46 -2.10 -4.01
CA ALA A 75 0.57 -1.17 -3.56
C ALA A 75 1.92 -1.41 -4.24
N LEU A 76 2.34 -2.68 -4.38
CA LEU A 76 3.57 -3.04 -5.07
C LEU A 76 3.50 -2.75 -6.58
N HIS A 77 2.35 -3.03 -7.20
CA HIS A 77 2.14 -2.77 -8.62
C HIS A 77 2.31 -1.28 -8.93
N TYR A 78 1.56 -0.42 -8.24
CA TYR A 78 1.65 1.03 -8.42
C TYR A 78 3.00 1.59 -7.96
N GLY A 79 3.62 1.02 -6.93
CA GLY A 79 4.98 1.39 -6.52
C GLY A 79 6.02 1.12 -7.61
N ARG A 80 5.97 -0.04 -8.27
CA ARG A 80 6.87 -0.35 -9.39
C ARG A 80 6.62 0.57 -10.57
N PHE A 81 5.36 0.82 -10.91
CA PHE A 81 4.97 1.75 -11.97
C PHE A 81 5.53 3.16 -11.71
N ALA A 82 5.39 3.68 -10.49
CA ALA A 82 5.95 4.98 -10.12
C ALA A 82 7.50 5.01 -10.17
N VAL A 83 8.18 3.94 -9.74
CA VAL A 83 9.64 3.82 -9.92
C VAL A 83 10.02 3.82 -11.40
N ASP A 84 9.28 3.09 -12.25
CA ASP A 84 9.52 3.06 -13.69
C ASP A 84 9.37 4.46 -14.32
N LEU A 85 8.37 5.24 -13.90
CA LEU A 85 8.21 6.64 -14.32
C LEU A 85 9.40 7.51 -13.89
N ILE A 86 9.82 7.43 -12.62
CA ILE A 86 10.98 8.19 -12.11
C ILE A 86 12.24 7.82 -12.90
N TYR A 87 12.45 6.53 -13.15
CA TYR A 87 13.61 6.04 -13.89
C TYR A 87 13.59 6.44 -15.36
N GLY A 88 12.41 6.47 -16.00
CA GLY A 88 12.25 6.88 -17.39
C GLY A 88 12.35 8.39 -17.63
N MET A 89 12.30 9.20 -16.56
CA MET A 89 12.52 10.65 -16.61
C MET A 89 13.98 11.07 -16.36
N ALA A 90 14.82 10.17 -15.86
CA ALA A 90 16.23 10.41 -15.53
C ALA A 90 17.15 10.14 -16.73
#